data_AF-A0A0L0UI12-F1
#
_entry.id   AF-A0A0L0UI12-F1
#
_cell.length_a   1.000
_cell.length_b   1.000
_cell.length_c   1.000
_cell.angle_alpha   90.00
_cell.angle_beta   90.00
_cell.angle_gamma   90.00
#
_symmetry.space_group_name_H-M   'P 1'
#
loop_
_entity.id
_entity.type
_entity.pdbx_description
1 polymer ?
#
loop_
_entity_poly.entity_id
_entity_poly.type
_entity_poly.pdbx_seq_one_letter_code
_entity_poly.pdbx_strand_id
1 'polypeptide(L)'
;MLLQASHGKIARGWPGTTTRATLKKHDIVLQVADNNFKVTPQDFCNRPGDLGEQLAQRMVAALEENWVRLIGPPAPRNEPVGLESDETNPQGTDVARVTIDVGKCKGKLQPMKTIIKRSKSTAGPPPLTEKASEKKLTCDE
;
A
#
# COMPACT_ATOMS: atom_id res chain seq x y z
N MET A 1 0.39 -6.47 0.76
CA MET A 1 -0.81 -6.54 -0.11
C MET A 1 -0.43 -6.93 -1.53
N LEU A 2 0.19 -6.07 -2.35
CA LEU A 2 0.61 -6.44 -3.72
C LEU A 2 1.63 -7.59 -3.76
N LEU A 3 2.58 -7.63 -2.83
CA LEU A 3 3.51 -8.77 -2.71
C LEU A 3 2.77 -10.10 -2.59
N GLN A 4 1.74 -10.15 -1.75
CA GLN A 4 0.95 -11.35 -1.53
C GLN A 4 0.03 -11.67 -2.71
N ALA A 5 -0.69 -10.67 -3.24
CA ALA A 5 -1.56 -10.84 -4.40
C ALA A 5 -0.79 -11.26 -5.66
N SER A 6 0.50 -10.92 -5.76
CA SER A 6 1.35 -11.24 -6.91
C SER A 6 2.21 -12.49 -6.73
N HIS A 7 2.05 -13.23 -5.63
CA HIS A 7 2.93 -14.36 -5.27
C HIS A 7 4.41 -13.98 -5.25
N GLY A 8 4.74 -12.82 -4.70
CA GLY A 8 6.12 -12.34 -4.54
C GLY A 8 6.66 -11.50 -5.70
N LYS A 9 5.95 -11.37 -6.83
CA LYS A 9 6.47 -10.69 -8.03
C LYS A 9 6.59 -9.17 -7.87
N ILE A 10 5.73 -8.54 -7.07
CA ILE A 10 5.73 -7.09 -6.82
C ILE A 10 6.18 -6.80 -5.39
N ALA A 11 7.45 -6.40 -5.21
CA ALA A 11 8.04 -6.12 -3.90
C ALA A 11 8.15 -4.62 -3.56
N ARG A 12 8.09 -3.72 -4.55
CA ARG A 12 8.41 -2.28 -4.37
C ARG A 12 7.25 -1.42 -3.86
N GLY A 13 6.23 -2.02 -3.23
CA GLY A 13 5.05 -1.30 -2.75
C GLY A 13 4.09 -0.90 -3.87
N TRP A 14 3.30 0.16 -3.63
CA TRP A 14 2.26 0.62 -4.56
C TRP A 14 2.86 1.42 -5.73
N PRO A 15 2.60 1.07 -7.00
CA PRO A 15 3.27 1.69 -8.15
C PRO A 15 2.83 3.13 -8.50
N GLY A 16 1.77 3.67 -7.88
CA GLY A 16 1.27 5.02 -8.15
C GLY A 16 0.67 5.15 -9.55
N THR A 17 1.15 6.10 -10.36
CA THR A 17 0.64 6.34 -11.74
C THR A 17 0.78 5.15 -12.68
N THR A 18 1.72 4.24 -12.40
CA THR A 18 1.94 3.02 -13.18
C THR A 18 1.15 1.81 -12.65
N THR A 19 0.28 2.01 -11.65
CA THR A 19 -0.48 0.94 -10.99
C THR A 19 -1.26 0.12 -12.01
N ARG A 20 -2.07 0.76 -12.87
CA ARG A 20 -2.87 0.05 -13.88
C ARG A 20 -2.03 -0.84 -14.80
N ALA A 21 -0.91 -0.33 -15.31
CA ALA A 21 -0.02 -1.10 -16.18
C ALA A 21 0.64 -2.26 -15.43
N THR A 22 1.04 -2.03 -14.18
CA THR A 22 1.66 -3.06 -13.33
C THR A 22 0.67 -4.17 -12.98
N LEU A 23 -0.55 -3.81 -12.58
CA LEU A 23 -1.60 -4.78 -12.27
C LEU A 23 -1.94 -5.66 -13.49
N LYS A 24 -2.12 -5.03 -14.66
CA LYS A 24 -2.35 -5.73 -15.92
C LYS A 24 -1.21 -6.70 -16.26
N LYS A 25 0.04 -6.27 -16.10
CA LYS A 25 1.24 -7.10 -16.37
C LYS A 25 1.30 -8.36 -15.49
N HIS A 26 0.74 -8.32 -14.29
CA HIS A 26 0.82 -9.40 -13.32
C HIS A 26 -0.50 -10.18 -13.15
N ASP A 27 -1.48 -9.98 -14.04
CA ASP A 27 -2.83 -10.55 -13.95
C ASP A 27 -3.50 -10.32 -12.58
N ILE A 28 -3.34 -9.11 -12.06
CA ILE A 28 -3.98 -8.69 -10.80
C ILE A 28 -5.12 -7.75 -11.14
N VAL A 29 -6.29 -8.00 -10.55
CA VAL A 29 -7.45 -7.13 -10.67
C VAL A 29 -7.60 -6.32 -9.39
N LEU A 30 -7.69 -4.99 -9.52
CA LEU A 30 -8.12 -4.10 -8.45
C LEU A 30 -9.63 -3.93 -8.57
N GLN A 31 -10.36 -4.40 -7.56
CA GLN A 31 -11.80 -4.28 -7.48
C GLN A 31 -12.16 -3.31 -6.35
N VAL A 32 -13.14 -2.44 -6.63
CA VAL A 32 -13.79 -1.61 -5.63
C VAL A 32 -15.27 -1.97 -5.67
N ALA A 33 -15.83 -2.34 -4.52
CA ALA A 33 -17.26 -2.61 -4.40
C ALA A 33 -18.08 -1.32 -4.61
N ASP A 34 -19.35 -1.47 -4.95
CA ASP A 34 -20.28 -0.34 -5.03
C ASP A 34 -20.32 0.40 -3.69
N ASN A 35 -20.17 1.73 -3.76
CA ASN A 35 -19.97 2.53 -2.57
C ASN A 35 -20.56 3.93 -2.67
N ASN A 36 -20.98 4.44 -1.52
CA ASN A 36 -21.55 5.78 -1.38
C ASN A 36 -20.48 6.90 -1.47
N PHE A 37 -19.20 6.56 -1.35
CA PHE A 37 -18.08 7.52 -1.42
C PHE A 37 -17.66 7.85 -2.87
N LYS A 38 -18.30 7.23 -3.88
CA LYS A 38 -17.98 7.41 -5.31
C LYS A 38 -16.50 7.16 -5.62
N VAL A 39 -15.86 6.25 -4.87
CA VAL A 39 -14.48 5.83 -5.09
C VAL A 39 -14.49 4.75 -6.16
N THR A 40 -13.59 4.88 -7.12
CA THR A 40 -13.42 3.97 -8.25
C THR A 40 -12.04 3.31 -8.22
N PRO A 41 -11.83 2.18 -8.93
CA PRO A 41 -10.50 1.59 -9.06
C PRO A 41 -9.47 2.55 -9.67
N GLN A 42 -9.90 3.51 -10.49
CA GLN A 42 -9.02 4.46 -11.15
C GLN A 42 -8.44 5.48 -10.17
N ASP A 43 -9.14 5.81 -9.08
CA ASP A 43 -8.66 6.75 -8.06
C ASP A 43 -7.38 6.23 -7.38
N PHE A 44 -7.26 4.91 -7.20
CA PHE A 44 -6.07 4.25 -6.66
C PHE A 44 -4.88 4.17 -7.64
N CYS A 45 -5.09 4.54 -8.90
CA CYS A 45 -4.03 4.63 -9.91
C CYS A 45 -3.40 6.03 -9.97
N ASN A 46 -3.87 6.98 -9.16
CA ASN A 46 -3.28 8.31 -9.09
C ASN A 46 -2.03 8.33 -8.21
N ARG A 47 -1.18 9.35 -8.40
CA ARG A 47 -0.09 9.62 -7.47
C ARG A 47 -0.68 10.22 -6.19
N PRO A 48 -0.25 9.79 -4.99
CA PRO A 48 -0.76 10.37 -3.75
C PRO A 48 -0.63 11.90 -3.63
N GLY A 49 0.45 12.47 -4.20
CA GLY A 49 0.67 13.92 -4.19
C GLY A 49 -0.25 14.72 -5.13
N ASP A 50 -0.93 14.04 -6.07
CA ASP A 50 -1.86 14.67 -7.01
C ASP A 50 -3.33 14.49 -6.56
N LEU A 51 -3.57 13.81 -5.43
CA LEU A 51 -4.90 13.62 -4.87
C LEU A 51 -5.34 14.88 -4.13
N GLY A 52 -6.48 15.46 -4.53
CA GLY A 52 -7.16 16.47 -3.73
C GLY A 52 -7.63 15.90 -2.39
N GLU A 53 -7.65 16.74 -1.35
CA GLU A 53 -7.93 16.33 0.03
C GLU A 53 -9.24 15.55 0.19
N GLN A 54 -10.32 16.03 -0.44
CA GLN A 54 -11.62 15.35 -0.39
C GLN A 54 -11.58 13.94 -1.01
N LEU A 55 -10.84 13.76 -2.11
CA LEU A 55 -10.71 12.44 -2.74
C LEU A 55 -9.87 11.51 -1.86
N ALA A 56 -8.78 12.02 -1.28
CA ALA A 56 -7.95 11.26 -0.35
C ALA A 56 -8.77 10.78 0.85
N GLN A 57 -9.58 11.64 1.47
CA GLN A 57 -10.46 11.28 2.59
C GLN A 57 -11.46 10.19 2.21
N ARG A 58 -12.12 10.31 1.04
CA ARG A 58 -13.07 9.29 0.56
C ARG A 58 -12.38 7.95 0.29
N MET A 59 -11.17 7.96 -0.27
CA MET A 59 -10.39 6.75 -0.49
C MET A 59 -9.98 6.07 0.82
N VAL A 60 -9.61 6.84 1.85
CA VAL A 60 -9.32 6.30 3.19
C VAL A 60 -10.58 5.66 3.78
N ALA A 61 -11.73 6.34 3.74
CA ALA A 61 -12.99 5.78 4.22
C ALA A 61 -13.38 4.48 3.49
N ALA A 62 -13.18 4.41 2.16
CA ALA A 62 -13.45 3.18 1.39
C ALA A 62 -12.51 2.02 1.79
N LEU A 63 -11.27 2.31 2.21
CA LEU A 63 -10.35 1.32 2.74
C LEU A 63 -10.78 0.84 4.14
N GLU A 64 -11.22 1.75 5.00
CA GLU A 64 -11.75 1.42 6.34
C GLU A 64 -12.98 0.50 6.26
N GLU A 65 -13.89 0.78 5.33
CA GLU A 65 -15.08 -0.03 5.05
C GLU A 65 -14.79 -1.33 4.26
N ASN A 66 -13.52 -1.59 3.95
CA ASN A 66 -13.07 -2.82 3.30
C ASN A 66 -13.69 -3.05 1.90
N TRP A 67 -13.91 -1.98 1.14
CA TRP A 67 -14.50 -2.05 -0.20
C TRP A 67 -13.48 -2.31 -1.31
N VAL A 68 -12.19 -2.24 -0.99
CA VAL A 68 -11.10 -2.37 -1.97
C VAL A 68 -10.43 -3.73 -1.84
N ARG A 69 -10.40 -4.48 -2.94
CA ARG A 69 -9.79 -5.82 -3.00
C ARG A 69 -8.82 -5.95 -4.17
N LEU A 70 -7.78 -6.73 -3.94
CA LEU A 70 -6.87 -7.21 -4.98
C LEU A 70 -7.12 -8.68 -5.24
N ILE A 71 -7.38 -9.04 -6.48
CA ILE A 71 -7.57 -10.42 -6.93
C ILE A 71 -6.37 -10.78 -7.78
N GLY A 72 -5.45 -11.54 -7.20
CA GLY A 72 -4.26 -12.05 -7.86
C GLY A 72 -4.54 -13.21 -8.81
N PRO A 73 -3.55 -13.61 -9.62
CA PRO A 73 -3.64 -14.82 -10.40
C PRO A 73 -3.74 -16.05 -9.50
N PRO A 74 -4.16 -17.21 -10.03
CA PRO A 74 -4.11 -18.47 -9.32
C PRO A 74 -2.71 -18.76 -8.77
N ALA A 75 -2.64 -19.51 -7.67
CA ALA A 75 -1.37 -19.93 -7.10
C ALA A 75 -0.56 -20.73 -8.13
N PRO A 76 0.78 -20.54 -8.19
CA PRO A 76 1.63 -21.41 -8.99
C PRO A 76 1.41 -22.87 -8.59
N ARG A 77 1.11 -23.73 -9.56
CA ARG A 77 1.11 -25.18 -9.32
C ARG A 77 2.55 -25.62 -9.11
N ASN A 78 2.82 -26.24 -7.96
CA ASN A 78 4.02 -27.03 -7.78
C ASN A 78 3.62 -28.47 -8.09
N GLU A 79 3.94 -28.94 -9.28
CA GLU A 79 3.72 -30.35 -9.59
C GLU A 79 4.66 -31.20 -8.73
N PRO A 80 4.15 -32.23 -8.04
CA PRO A 80 5.00 -33.13 -7.28
C PRO A 80 5.94 -33.87 -8.24
N VAL A 81 7.24 -33.78 -7.99
CA VAL A 81 8.24 -34.55 -8.73
C VAL A 81 8.30 -35.95 -8.12
N GLY A 82 8.09 -37.00 -8.94
CA GLY A 82 8.19 -38.40 -8.53
C GLY A 82 6.86 -39.12 -8.28
N LEU A 83 5.72 -38.52 -8.61
CA LEU A 83 4.43 -39.19 -8.68
C LEU A 83 4.02 -39.35 -10.15
N GLU A 84 4.09 -40.59 -10.64
CA GLU A 84 3.53 -40.99 -11.93
C GLU A 84 2.02 -40.69 -11.90
N SER A 85 1.57 -39.75 -12.73
CA SER A 85 0.15 -39.37 -12.76
C SER A 85 -0.60 -40.36 -13.64
N ASP A 86 -1.43 -41.21 -13.04
CA ASP A 86 -2.39 -42.03 -13.79
C ASP A 86 -3.44 -41.09 -14.41
N GLU A 87 -3.50 -41.07 -15.74
CA GLU A 87 -4.27 -40.11 -16.53
C GLU A 87 -5.78 -40.24 -16.29
N THR A 88 -6.30 -39.58 -15.25
CA THR A 88 -7.75 -39.44 -15.08
C THR A 88 -8.18 -37.97 -15.17
N ASN A 89 -8.65 -37.64 -16.37
CA ASN A 89 -9.67 -36.63 -16.72
C ASN A 89 -9.37 -35.15 -16.35
N PRO A 90 -9.24 -34.22 -17.32
CA PRO A 90 -9.08 -32.79 -17.05
C PRO A 90 -10.44 -32.18 -16.69
N GLN A 91 -10.94 -32.50 -15.50
CA GLN A 91 -12.05 -31.78 -14.92
C GLN A 91 -11.52 -30.40 -14.56
N GLY A 92 -12.00 -29.37 -15.28
CA GLY A 92 -11.58 -27.98 -15.14
C GLY A 92 -11.60 -27.55 -13.67
N THR A 93 -10.43 -27.63 -13.04
CA THR A 93 -10.25 -27.16 -11.67
C THR A 93 -10.22 -25.65 -11.76
N ASP A 94 -11.31 -25.02 -11.32
CA ASP A 94 -11.35 -23.58 -11.08
C ASP A 94 -10.21 -23.24 -10.12
N VAL A 95 -9.10 -22.74 -10.68
CA VAL A 95 -7.86 -22.57 -9.93
C VAL A 95 -8.06 -21.35 -9.04
N ALA A 96 -8.29 -21.59 -7.74
CA ALA A 96 -8.65 -20.56 -6.78
C ALA A 96 -7.71 -19.35 -6.85
N ARG A 97 -8.27 -18.19 -7.19
CA ARG A 97 -7.56 -16.91 -7.23
C ARG A 97 -7.34 -16.37 -5.83
N VAL A 98 -6.20 -15.72 -5.60
CA VAL A 98 -5.89 -15.10 -4.31
C VAL A 98 -6.64 -13.79 -4.17
N THR A 99 -7.51 -13.65 -3.17
CA THR A 99 -8.21 -12.39 -2.87
C THR A 99 -7.65 -11.76 -1.60
N ILE A 100 -7.24 -10.49 -1.70
CA ILE A 100 -6.67 -9.71 -0.60
C ILE A 100 -7.48 -8.43 -0.41
N ASP A 101 -8.08 -8.30 0.77
CA ASP A 101 -8.68 -7.07 1.27
C ASP A 101 -7.59 -6.01 1.55
N VAL A 102 -7.70 -4.82 0.94
CA VAL A 102 -6.66 -3.77 1.04
C VAL A 102 -6.74 -2.98 2.35
N GLY A 103 -7.93 -2.91 2.97
CA GLY A 103 -8.12 -2.22 4.25
C GLY A 103 -7.54 -2.92 5.47
N LYS A 104 -7.29 -4.24 5.39
CA LYS A 104 -6.91 -5.06 6.54
C LYS A 104 -5.40 -5.24 6.64
N CYS A 105 -4.75 -4.38 7.41
CA CYS A 105 -3.36 -4.56 7.81
C CYS A 105 -3.26 -5.60 8.95
N LYS A 106 -2.66 -6.77 8.68
CA LYS A 106 -2.37 -7.79 9.72
C LYS A 106 -1.14 -7.46 10.59
N GLY A 107 -0.39 -6.40 10.27
CA GLY A 107 0.85 -6.05 10.96
C GLY A 107 0.64 -5.02 12.06
N LYS A 108 1.31 -5.20 13.21
CA LYS A 108 1.50 -4.11 14.18
C LYS A 108 2.50 -3.11 13.59
N LEU A 109 2.13 -1.83 13.52
CA LEU A 109 3.06 -0.76 13.12
C LEU A 109 4.25 -0.77 14.07
N GLN A 110 5.45 -1.08 13.57
CA GLN A 110 6.66 -0.97 14.37
C GLN A 110 7.15 0.48 14.32
N PRO A 111 7.56 1.06 15.47
CA PRO A 111 8.13 2.40 15.49
C PRO A 111 9.34 2.49 14.55
N MET A 112 9.32 3.48 13.66
CA MET A 112 10.44 3.75 12.77
C MET A 112 11.65 4.16 13.62
N LYS A 113 12.73 3.37 13.59
CA LYS A 113 14.00 3.77 14.20
C LYS A 113 14.59 4.91 13.37
N THR A 114 14.60 6.12 13.90
CA THR A 114 15.30 7.27 13.31
C THR A 114 16.80 6.99 13.32
N ILE A 115 17.37 6.66 12.15
CA ILE A 115 18.83 6.71 11.97
C ILE A 115 19.21 8.18 11.84
N ILE A 116 19.57 8.81 12.96
CA ILE A 116 20.24 10.10 12.96
C ILE A 116 21.65 9.85 12.42
N LYS A 117 21.88 10.09 11.11
CA LYS A 117 23.25 10.23 10.60
C LYS A 117 23.83 11.52 11.17
N ARG A 118 24.64 11.42 12.22
CA ARG A 118 25.44 12.55 12.71
C ARG A 118 26.46 12.92 11.63
N SER A 119 26.18 13.99 10.88
CA SER A 119 27.18 14.68 10.08
C SER A 119 28.24 15.26 11.04
N LYS A 120 29.51 14.94 10.81
CA LYS A 120 30.66 15.51 11.54
C LYS A 120 30.75 17.01 11.19
N SER A 121 30.41 17.88 12.13
CA SER A 121 30.65 19.32 12.03
C SER A 121 32.01 19.66 12.66
N THR A 122 32.87 20.32 11.89
CA THR A 122 34.19 20.81 12.30
C THR A 122 34.06 21.99 13.29
N ALA A 123 35.04 22.13 14.19
CA ALA A 123 35.02 22.96 15.39
C ALA A 123 35.10 24.49 15.19
N GLY A 124 34.56 25.24 16.18
CA GLY A 124 34.87 26.64 16.50
C GLY A 124 34.19 27.09 17.83
N PRO A 125 34.89 27.70 18.84
CA PRO A 125 34.32 28.06 20.16
C PRO A 125 33.67 29.46 20.27
N PRO A 126 33.02 29.81 21.42
CA PRO A 126 31.86 30.73 21.57
C PRO A 126 32.27 32.11 22.20
N PRO A 127 31.43 32.95 22.89
CA PRO A 127 29.96 32.99 23.14
C PRO A 127 29.34 34.43 23.01
N LEU A 128 28.08 34.65 23.42
CA LEU A 128 27.65 35.66 24.43
C LEU A 128 26.10 35.79 24.60
N THR A 129 25.65 35.37 25.80
CA THR A 129 24.63 35.96 26.71
C THR A 129 23.18 36.29 26.29
N GLU A 130 22.26 35.54 26.89
CA GLU A 130 21.22 35.96 27.86
C GLU A 130 20.32 37.18 27.56
N LYS A 131 19.00 36.97 27.38
CA LYS A 131 17.95 37.26 28.39
C LYS A 131 16.52 37.09 27.85
N ALA A 132 15.64 36.79 28.79
CA ALA A 132 14.23 36.46 28.67
C ALA A 132 13.32 37.58 28.11
N SER A 133 12.14 37.20 27.60
CA SER A 133 10.85 37.75 28.07
C SER A 133 9.69 37.09 27.32
N GLU A 134 8.86 36.42 28.11
CA GLU A 134 7.50 35.98 27.83
C GLU A 134 6.60 37.16 27.42
N LYS A 135 5.80 36.99 26.35
CA LYS A 135 4.63 37.83 26.06
C LYS A 135 3.54 36.97 25.41
N LYS A 136 2.45 36.73 26.16
CA LYS A 136 1.14 36.30 25.63
C LYS A 136 0.73 37.26 24.50
N LEU A 137 0.19 36.73 23.40
CA LEU A 137 -0.68 37.50 22.53
C LEU A 137 -1.96 36.71 22.28
N THR A 138 -3.04 37.30 22.80
CA THR A 138 -4.43 36.95 22.57
C THR A 138 -4.77 37.06 21.08
N CYS A 139 -5.62 36.18 20.58
CA CYS A 139 -6.23 36.32 19.26
C CYS A 139 -7.61 36.94 19.48
N ASP A 140 -7.83 38.12 18.92
CA ASP A 140 -9.16 38.70 18.71
C ASP A 140 -9.29 39.08 17.24
N GLU A 141 -10.52 38.97 16.74
CA GLU A 141 -10.98 39.34 15.39
C GLU A 141 -11.17 40.85 15.26
#